data_AF-I3YLR4-F1
#
_entry.id   AF-I3YLR4-F1
#
_cell.length_a   1.000
_cell.length_b   1.000
_cell.length_c   1.000
_cell.angle_alpha   90.00
_cell.angle_beta   90.00
_cell.angle_gamma   90.00
#
_symmetry.space_group_name_H-M   'P 1'
#
loop_
_entity.id
_entity.type
_entity.pdbx_description
1 polymer ?
#
loop_
_entity_poly.entity_id
_entity_poly.type
_entity_poly.pdbx_seq_one_letter_code
_entity_poly.pdbx_strand_id
1 'polypeptide(L)'
;MSLWNFMYQNQIKNIVDLVSRTDGDAGYANLNAIARIFKVYLFSILTDVYGDIPYFAAGTAYFSKDYYPKYDKQQDIYNDFFNELDEAVKALSADGGSADGDLIFKGDYQKWRRFGNSLRLRLALRLVQADANTARTQAEAAINNVGGVMTSGDIAMFNSFSDIYDTGHGEYRRNALAQIWQSVDNSPSPFLCETLFNYMWYGRAESNDNINFEDGKKLGSNWKPEYAKSSKKDPRTFVISRLYYHDDPHAQKQPFKRIDLTDELYNKQVSGSGTTRYFVPVPKGRAWYDSWPWLMASSSTIKEAYNESVAVQGGSCHPQLNNAFLKTNTPGIAMTYAETCFLLAEAKVRWNIAAIAETPEDLYNTGVNEAIRFLKIYDEKALAIPQSEIDSYLAANPLTAGTEVEQINMQLWILHLTNPFEAFANWRRSGFPKLTPPSNAYTRDAKDGKMPRRLSYPISESLYNAVNYQEAIERLGGRDDWTKPVWWDKNSTY
;
A
#
# COMPACT_ATOMS: atom_id res chain seq x y z
N MET A 1 19.13 -8.19 -1.74
CA MET A 1 19.02 -7.92 -3.19
C MET A 1 18.14 -6.69 -3.37
N SER A 2 18.50 -5.73 -4.23
CA SER A 2 17.66 -4.54 -4.47
C SER A 2 16.39 -4.90 -5.26
N LEU A 3 15.35 -4.08 -5.15
CA LEU A 3 14.11 -4.24 -5.93
C LEU A 3 14.40 -4.30 -7.44
N TRP A 4 15.21 -3.35 -7.93
CA TRP A 4 15.70 -3.32 -9.32
C TRP A 4 16.25 -4.67 -9.80
N ASN A 5 17.24 -5.21 -9.09
CA ASN A 5 17.90 -6.46 -9.48
C ASN A 5 16.91 -7.62 -9.47
N PHE A 6 16.06 -7.69 -8.43
CA PHE A 6 15.07 -8.75 -8.31
C PHE A 6 14.06 -8.71 -9.46
N MET A 7 13.49 -7.54 -9.76
CA MET A 7 12.47 -7.40 -10.80
C MET A 7 13.06 -7.64 -12.19
N TYR A 8 14.20 -7.04 -12.54
CA TYR A 8 14.79 -7.22 -13.88
C TYR A 8 15.26 -8.65 -14.14
N GLN A 9 15.90 -9.29 -13.16
CA GLN A 9 16.47 -10.64 -13.36
C GLN A 9 15.41 -11.75 -13.34
N ASN A 10 14.28 -11.53 -12.66
CA ASN A 10 13.24 -12.55 -12.50
C ASN A 10 11.93 -12.19 -13.23
N GLN A 11 11.31 -11.06 -12.88
CA GLN A 11 9.95 -10.76 -13.35
C GLN A 11 9.95 -10.19 -14.76
N ILE A 12 10.71 -9.12 -15.01
CA ILE A 12 10.72 -8.40 -16.28
C ILE A 12 11.26 -9.27 -17.42
N LYS A 13 12.40 -9.94 -17.24
CA LYS A 13 12.94 -10.82 -18.27
C LYS A 13 11.95 -11.91 -18.68
N ASN A 14 11.29 -12.54 -17.70
CA ASN A 14 10.36 -13.64 -17.97
C ASN A 14 9.06 -13.16 -18.61
N ILE A 15 8.50 -12.02 -18.18
CA ILE A 15 7.27 -11.50 -18.79
C ILE A 15 7.51 -11.00 -20.22
N VAL A 16 8.68 -10.40 -20.50
CA VAL A 16 9.08 -9.99 -21.86
C VAL A 16 9.26 -11.19 -22.78
N ASP A 17 9.93 -12.26 -22.31
CA ASP A 17 10.07 -13.52 -23.07
C ASP A 17 8.69 -14.17 -23.33
N LEU A 18 7.77 -14.16 -22.35
CA LEU A 18 6.41 -14.68 -22.52
C LEU A 18 5.62 -13.90 -23.58
N VAL A 19 5.62 -12.57 -23.52
CA VAL A 19 4.96 -11.73 -24.52
C VAL A 19 5.53 -12.02 -25.92
N SER A 20 6.86 -12.07 -26.05
CA SER A 20 7.54 -12.35 -27.32
C SER A 20 7.17 -13.73 -27.90
N ARG A 21 7.12 -14.77 -27.07
CA ARG A 21 6.84 -16.15 -27.52
C ARG A 21 5.38 -16.43 -27.87
N THR A 22 4.46 -15.66 -27.30
CA THR A 22 3.01 -15.83 -27.51
C THR A 22 2.46 -14.87 -28.57
N ASP A 23 3.30 -13.98 -29.09
CA ASP A 23 2.90 -13.00 -30.09
C ASP A 23 2.46 -13.67 -31.40
N GLY A 24 1.30 -13.25 -31.91
CA GLY A 24 0.70 -13.80 -33.13
C GLY A 24 0.14 -15.23 -33.04
N ASP A 25 0.29 -15.94 -31.91
CA ASP A 25 -0.26 -17.29 -31.74
C ASP A 25 -1.71 -17.24 -31.26
N ALA A 26 -2.64 -17.63 -32.14
CA ALA A 26 -4.07 -17.66 -31.83
C ALA A 26 -4.43 -18.60 -30.66
N GLY A 27 -3.62 -19.64 -30.40
CA GLY A 27 -3.81 -20.54 -29.27
C GLY A 27 -3.46 -19.93 -27.91
N TYR A 28 -2.77 -18.79 -27.91
CA TYR A 28 -2.29 -18.08 -26.72
C TYR A 28 -2.60 -16.58 -26.73
N ALA A 29 -3.55 -16.12 -27.54
CA ALA A 29 -3.86 -14.70 -27.66
C ALA A 29 -4.29 -14.05 -26.33
N ASN A 30 -5.07 -14.76 -25.51
CA ASN A 30 -5.43 -14.32 -24.15
C ASN A 30 -4.22 -14.31 -23.23
N LEU A 31 -3.34 -15.32 -23.28
CA LEU A 31 -2.12 -15.35 -22.48
C LEU A 31 -1.19 -14.18 -22.83
N ASN A 32 -1.06 -13.86 -24.12
CA ASN A 32 -0.30 -12.69 -24.58
C ASN A 32 -0.88 -11.39 -24.03
N ALA A 33 -2.20 -11.18 -24.20
CA ALA A 33 -2.87 -9.96 -23.72
C ALA A 33 -2.77 -9.81 -22.19
N ILE A 34 -2.97 -10.90 -21.44
CA ILE A 34 -2.77 -10.94 -19.98
C ILE A 34 -1.32 -10.57 -19.63
N ALA A 35 -0.35 -11.15 -20.33
CA ALA A 35 1.06 -10.89 -20.09
C ALA A 35 1.44 -9.43 -20.38
N ARG A 36 0.86 -8.79 -21.41
CA ARG A 36 1.04 -7.36 -21.70
C ARG A 36 0.46 -6.46 -20.60
N ILE A 37 -0.75 -6.75 -20.13
CA ILE A 37 -1.36 -6.01 -18.99
C ILE A 37 -0.49 -6.15 -17.74
N PHE A 38 -0.01 -7.36 -17.46
CA PHE A 38 0.83 -7.61 -16.29
C PHE A 38 2.23 -7.01 -16.41
N LYS A 39 2.79 -6.96 -17.63
CA LYS A 39 4.03 -6.24 -17.95
C LYS A 39 3.90 -4.75 -17.59
N VAL A 40 2.79 -4.09 -17.94
CA VAL A 40 2.50 -2.70 -17.54
C VAL A 40 2.46 -2.57 -16.02
N TYR A 41 1.79 -3.47 -15.30
CA TYR A 41 1.77 -3.46 -13.83
C TYR A 41 3.16 -3.59 -13.20
N LEU A 42 4.03 -4.46 -13.73
CA LEU A 42 5.38 -4.63 -13.21
C LEU A 42 6.27 -3.41 -13.49
N PHE A 43 6.20 -2.85 -14.70
CA PHE A 43 6.98 -1.66 -15.03
C PHE A 43 6.47 -0.41 -14.33
N SER A 44 5.17 -0.31 -14.03
CA SER A 44 4.64 0.82 -13.26
C SER A 44 5.25 0.87 -11.86
N ILE A 45 5.42 -0.27 -11.19
CA ILE A 45 6.14 -0.36 -9.91
C ILE A 45 7.58 0.15 -10.05
N LEU A 46 8.30 -0.30 -11.07
CA LEU A 46 9.70 0.11 -11.29
C LEU A 46 9.81 1.62 -11.55
N THR A 47 9.07 2.15 -12.51
CA THR A 47 9.19 3.57 -12.86
C THR A 47 8.66 4.45 -11.75
N ASP A 48 7.61 4.05 -11.03
CA ASP A 48 7.10 4.84 -9.90
C ASP A 48 8.12 4.92 -8.76
N VAL A 49 9.05 3.98 -8.67
CA VAL A 49 10.11 3.98 -7.66
C VAL A 49 11.38 4.68 -8.16
N TYR A 50 11.76 4.49 -9.42
CA TYR A 50 13.07 4.89 -9.96
C TYR A 50 13.03 5.96 -11.06
N GLY A 51 11.87 6.45 -11.49
CA GLY A 51 11.75 7.40 -12.60
C GLY A 51 12.12 6.76 -13.94
N ASP A 52 13.08 7.34 -14.65
CA ASP A 52 13.55 6.82 -15.94
C ASP A 52 14.19 5.44 -15.76
N ILE A 53 13.83 4.46 -16.58
CA ILE A 53 14.27 3.07 -16.45
C ILE A 53 14.41 2.40 -17.82
N PRO A 54 15.21 1.33 -17.97
CA PRO A 54 15.11 0.46 -19.14
C PRO A 54 13.69 -0.10 -19.27
N TYR A 55 13.00 0.22 -20.37
CA TYR A 55 11.63 -0.22 -20.62
C TYR A 55 11.50 -0.87 -22.00
N PHE A 56 11.64 -0.12 -23.09
CA PHE A 56 11.40 -0.62 -24.45
C PHE A 56 12.43 -1.69 -24.86
N ALA A 57 13.69 -1.53 -24.45
CA ALA A 57 14.76 -2.47 -24.72
C ALA A 57 14.98 -3.51 -23.59
N ALA A 58 14.26 -3.40 -22.47
CA ALA A 58 14.49 -4.24 -21.30
C ALA A 58 14.11 -5.71 -21.55
N GLY A 59 14.94 -6.63 -21.05
CA GLY A 59 14.70 -8.07 -21.17
C GLY A 59 14.87 -8.64 -22.58
N THR A 60 15.25 -7.83 -23.56
CA THR A 60 15.34 -8.24 -24.97
C THR A 60 16.69 -8.83 -25.37
N ALA A 61 17.72 -8.74 -24.53
CA ALA A 61 19.12 -9.06 -24.87
C ALA A 61 19.33 -10.43 -25.55
N TYR A 62 18.53 -11.44 -25.20
CA TYR A 62 18.60 -12.75 -25.86
C TYR A 62 18.23 -12.67 -27.35
N PHE A 63 17.20 -11.89 -27.68
CA PHE A 63 16.63 -11.71 -29.01
C PHE A 63 17.31 -10.60 -29.81
N SER A 64 17.50 -9.42 -29.21
CA SER A 64 17.98 -8.20 -29.87
C SER A 64 19.50 -8.04 -29.88
N LYS A 65 20.20 -8.76 -29.00
CA LYS A 65 21.64 -8.58 -28.69
C LYS A 65 21.99 -7.18 -28.18
N ASP A 66 21.00 -6.41 -27.73
CA ASP A 66 21.23 -5.20 -26.96
C ASP A 66 21.42 -5.57 -25.48
N TYR A 67 22.65 -5.41 -24.99
CA TYR A 67 23.04 -5.70 -23.62
C TYR A 67 23.07 -4.45 -22.72
N TYR A 68 22.91 -3.26 -23.31
CA TYR A 68 23.05 -1.98 -22.63
C TYR A 68 21.80 -1.13 -22.91
N PRO A 69 20.63 -1.58 -22.44
CA PRO A 69 19.38 -0.89 -22.75
C PRO A 69 19.40 0.51 -22.15
N LYS A 70 19.00 1.50 -22.95
CA LYS A 70 18.88 2.89 -22.49
C LYS A 70 17.79 3.02 -21.42
N TYR A 71 17.90 4.08 -20.62
CA TYR A 71 16.89 4.43 -19.62
C TYR A 71 15.83 5.30 -20.32
N ASP A 72 14.65 4.74 -20.55
CA ASP A 72 13.54 5.43 -21.19
C ASP A 72 12.94 6.47 -20.24
N LYS A 73 12.49 7.60 -20.78
CA LYS A 73 11.89 8.67 -19.96
C LYS A 73 10.58 8.18 -19.37
N GLN A 74 10.33 8.46 -18.09
CA GLN A 74 9.09 8.06 -17.43
C GLN A 74 7.84 8.56 -18.18
N GLN A 75 7.87 9.75 -18.78
CA GLN A 75 6.76 10.25 -19.59
C GLN A 75 6.46 9.34 -20.80
N ASP A 76 7.49 8.90 -21.53
CA ASP A 76 7.34 8.04 -22.70
C ASP A 76 6.83 6.65 -22.30
N ILE A 77 7.31 6.13 -21.16
CA ILE A 77 6.86 4.88 -20.56
C ILE A 77 5.36 4.95 -20.21
N TYR A 78 4.90 6.03 -19.58
CA TYR A 78 3.50 6.20 -19.22
C TYR A 78 2.59 6.30 -20.45
N ASN A 79 3.03 6.97 -21.51
CA ASN A 79 2.29 7.00 -22.77
C ASN A 79 2.14 5.60 -23.37
N ASP A 80 3.19 4.79 -23.33
CA ASP A 80 3.14 3.41 -23.80
C ASP A 80 2.28 2.50 -22.92
N PHE A 81 2.28 2.69 -21.59
CA PHE A 81 1.37 1.97 -20.70
C PHE A 81 -0.09 2.10 -21.14
N PHE A 82 -0.51 3.31 -21.51
CA PHE A 82 -1.88 3.54 -21.97
C PHE A 82 -2.18 2.84 -23.30
N ASN A 83 -1.22 2.80 -24.23
CA ASN A 83 -1.36 2.09 -25.50
C ASN A 83 -1.42 0.57 -25.27
N GLU A 84 -0.47 0.00 -24.52
CA GLU A 84 -0.43 -1.43 -24.20
C GLU A 84 -1.70 -1.90 -23.51
N LEU A 85 -2.21 -1.13 -22.54
CA LEU A 85 -3.46 -1.48 -21.85
C LEU A 85 -4.68 -1.41 -22.77
N ASP A 86 -4.76 -0.39 -23.63
CA ASP A 86 -5.87 -0.24 -24.57
C ASP A 86 -5.92 -1.42 -25.56
N GLU A 87 -4.78 -1.75 -26.18
CA GLU A 87 -4.68 -2.84 -27.13
C GLU A 87 -4.89 -4.20 -26.48
N ALA A 88 -4.25 -4.48 -25.35
CA ALA A 88 -4.36 -5.76 -24.68
C ALA A 88 -5.79 -6.03 -24.16
N VAL A 89 -6.46 -5.02 -23.58
CA VAL A 89 -7.87 -5.16 -23.15
C VAL A 89 -8.79 -5.45 -24.33
N LYS A 90 -8.53 -4.86 -25.50
CA LYS A 90 -9.30 -5.12 -26.72
C LYS A 90 -9.05 -6.51 -27.30
N ALA A 91 -7.82 -7.03 -27.18
CA ALA A 91 -7.44 -8.36 -27.67
C ALA A 91 -8.04 -9.52 -26.85
N LEU A 92 -8.35 -9.32 -25.58
CA LEU A 92 -8.97 -10.34 -24.72
C LEU A 92 -10.37 -10.75 -25.24
N SER A 93 -10.58 -12.05 -25.43
CA SER A 93 -11.82 -12.60 -25.99
C SER A 93 -12.12 -14.03 -25.50
N ALA A 94 -13.34 -14.50 -25.76
CA ALA A 94 -13.73 -15.88 -25.46
C ALA A 94 -12.96 -16.92 -26.31
N ASP A 95 -12.47 -16.52 -27.49
CA ASP A 95 -11.79 -17.40 -28.45
C ASP A 95 -10.25 -17.30 -28.34
N GLY A 96 -9.72 -16.55 -27.38
CA GLY A 96 -8.28 -16.25 -27.28
C GLY A 96 -7.39 -17.38 -26.76
N GLY A 97 -7.85 -18.63 -26.75
CA GLY A 97 -7.05 -19.79 -26.35
C GLY A 97 -6.74 -19.88 -24.85
N SER A 98 -5.73 -20.67 -24.48
CA SER A 98 -5.42 -21.05 -23.09
C SER A 98 -4.62 -19.99 -22.33
N ALA A 99 -4.94 -19.81 -21.05
CA ALA A 99 -4.20 -19.00 -20.09
C ALA A 99 -4.11 -19.71 -18.72
N ASP A 100 -3.97 -21.04 -18.72
CA ASP A 100 -4.14 -21.90 -17.53
C ASP A 100 -3.11 -21.65 -16.42
N GLY A 101 -1.98 -21.01 -16.73
CA GLY A 101 -0.94 -20.63 -15.76
C GLY A 101 -1.29 -19.39 -14.90
N ASP A 102 -2.42 -18.73 -15.15
CA ASP A 102 -2.82 -17.52 -14.43
C ASP A 102 -3.21 -17.81 -12.97
N LEU A 103 -2.47 -17.20 -12.04
CA LEU A 103 -2.73 -17.33 -10.62
C LEU A 103 -3.71 -16.29 -10.05
N ILE A 104 -4.00 -15.21 -10.78
CA ILE A 104 -4.81 -14.06 -10.32
C ILE A 104 -6.30 -14.29 -10.61
N PHE A 105 -6.67 -14.48 -11.88
CA PHE A 105 -8.06 -14.63 -12.31
C PHE A 105 -8.36 -15.99 -12.95
N LYS A 106 -7.41 -16.92 -12.92
CA LYS A 106 -7.55 -18.28 -13.44
C LYS A 106 -7.98 -18.30 -14.92
N GLY A 107 -7.44 -17.36 -15.71
CA GLY A 107 -7.74 -17.24 -17.14
C GLY A 107 -9.05 -16.54 -17.47
N ASP A 108 -9.77 -16.00 -16.48
CA ASP A 108 -10.99 -15.22 -16.71
C ASP A 108 -10.64 -13.90 -17.43
N TYR A 109 -10.80 -13.92 -18.75
CA TYR A 109 -10.48 -12.79 -19.62
C TYR A 109 -11.33 -11.55 -19.31
N GLN A 110 -12.56 -11.72 -18.79
CA GLN A 110 -13.42 -10.58 -18.46
C GLN A 110 -12.90 -9.84 -17.22
N LYS A 111 -12.43 -10.57 -16.22
CA LYS A 111 -11.76 -9.97 -15.06
C LYS A 111 -10.45 -9.29 -15.44
N TRP A 112 -9.67 -9.89 -16.35
CA TRP A 112 -8.46 -9.25 -16.88
C TRP A 112 -8.75 -7.96 -17.66
N ARG A 113 -9.85 -7.92 -18.45
CA ARG A 113 -10.30 -6.67 -19.09
C ARG A 113 -10.57 -5.58 -18.08
N ARG A 114 -11.36 -5.90 -17.05
CA ARG A 114 -11.71 -4.96 -15.98
C ARG A 114 -10.48 -4.50 -15.19
N PHE A 115 -9.56 -5.41 -14.89
CA PHE A 115 -8.29 -5.06 -14.25
C PHE A 115 -7.43 -4.14 -15.13
N GLY A 116 -7.29 -4.43 -16.43
CA GLY A 116 -6.53 -3.59 -17.35
C GLY A 116 -7.08 -2.15 -17.44
N ASN A 117 -8.41 -2.02 -17.52
CA ASN A 117 -9.06 -0.71 -17.49
C ASN A 117 -8.92 -0.01 -16.13
N SER A 118 -9.08 -0.72 -15.01
CA SER A 118 -8.84 -0.15 -13.67
C SER A 118 -7.39 0.30 -13.48
N LEU A 119 -6.41 -0.47 -13.96
CA LEU A 119 -5.00 -0.09 -13.96
C LEU A 119 -4.77 1.17 -14.81
N ARG A 120 -5.42 1.27 -15.97
CA ARG A 120 -5.42 2.49 -16.81
C ARG A 120 -5.95 3.69 -16.02
N LEU A 121 -7.06 3.54 -15.29
CA LEU A 121 -7.62 4.60 -14.44
C LEU A 121 -6.66 5.02 -13.32
N ARG A 122 -6.02 4.06 -12.63
CA ARG A 122 -5.00 4.34 -11.60
C ARG A 122 -3.85 5.16 -12.19
N LEU A 123 -3.29 4.72 -13.31
CA LEU A 123 -2.17 5.38 -13.98
C LEU A 123 -2.59 6.76 -14.53
N ALA A 124 -3.81 6.91 -15.01
CA ALA A 124 -4.36 8.19 -15.44
C ALA A 124 -4.44 9.19 -14.27
N LEU A 125 -4.97 8.77 -13.12
CA LEU A 125 -4.99 9.61 -11.92
C LEU A 125 -3.59 9.89 -11.37
N ARG A 126 -2.60 9.02 -11.65
CA ARG A 126 -1.19 9.29 -11.33
C ARG A 126 -0.69 10.58 -12.01
N LEU A 127 -1.20 10.90 -13.20
CA LEU A 127 -0.74 12.01 -14.02
C LEU A 127 -1.41 13.35 -13.73
N VAL A 128 -2.41 13.41 -12.84
CA VAL A 128 -3.24 14.61 -12.62
C VAL A 128 -2.43 15.90 -12.47
N GLN A 129 -1.27 15.84 -11.81
CA GLN A 129 -0.43 17.01 -11.58
C GLN A 129 0.60 17.28 -12.67
N ALA A 130 1.04 16.25 -13.38
CA ALA A 130 2.09 16.36 -14.40
C ALA A 130 1.53 16.63 -15.79
N ASP A 131 0.38 16.05 -16.13
CA ASP A 131 -0.33 16.22 -17.38
C ASP A 131 -1.83 15.98 -17.17
N ALA A 132 -2.55 17.02 -16.75
CA ALA A 132 -3.97 16.95 -16.43
C ALA A 132 -4.85 16.59 -17.65
N ASN A 133 -4.43 16.97 -18.86
CA ASN A 133 -5.19 16.69 -20.08
C ASN A 133 -5.13 15.21 -20.43
N THR A 134 -3.92 14.64 -20.42
CA THR A 134 -3.73 13.21 -20.63
C THR A 134 -4.40 12.41 -19.51
N ALA A 135 -4.26 12.84 -18.25
CA ALA A 135 -4.93 12.22 -17.10
C ALA A 135 -6.44 12.09 -17.31
N ARG A 136 -7.12 13.19 -17.66
CA ARG A 136 -8.56 13.18 -17.91
C ARG A 136 -8.92 12.26 -19.07
N THR A 137 -8.23 12.40 -20.20
CA THR A 137 -8.50 11.64 -21.43
C THR A 137 -8.38 10.14 -21.17
N GLN A 138 -7.35 9.71 -20.45
CA GLN A 138 -7.09 8.31 -20.16
C GLN A 138 -8.04 7.74 -19.10
N ALA A 139 -8.50 8.56 -18.15
CA ALA A 139 -9.53 8.16 -17.20
C ALA A 139 -10.88 7.96 -17.90
N GLU A 140 -11.30 8.89 -18.76
CA GLU A 140 -12.51 8.76 -19.57
C GLU A 140 -12.42 7.53 -20.49
N ALA A 141 -11.27 7.30 -21.12
CA ALA A 141 -11.06 6.12 -21.96
C ALA A 141 -11.12 4.82 -21.16
N ALA A 142 -10.52 4.74 -19.97
CA ALA A 142 -10.58 3.57 -19.09
C ALA A 142 -12.02 3.19 -18.72
N ILE A 143 -12.84 4.18 -18.37
CA ILE A 143 -14.23 3.99 -17.94
C ILE A 143 -15.12 3.54 -19.11
N ASN A 144 -14.92 4.13 -20.29
CA ASN A 144 -15.74 3.86 -21.47
C ASN A 144 -15.25 2.66 -22.31
N ASN A 145 -14.14 2.02 -21.94
CA ASN A 145 -13.60 0.90 -22.70
C ASN A 145 -14.46 -0.36 -22.56
N VAL A 146 -14.27 -1.30 -23.48
CA VAL A 146 -14.93 -2.60 -23.44
C VAL A 146 -14.69 -3.33 -22.11
N GLY A 147 -15.78 -3.83 -21.53
CA GLY A 147 -15.77 -4.50 -20.22
C GLY A 147 -15.82 -3.57 -19.01
N GLY A 148 -15.57 -2.26 -19.18
CA GLY A 148 -15.53 -1.29 -18.08
C GLY A 148 -14.36 -1.53 -17.10
N VAL A 149 -14.39 -0.81 -15.99
CA VAL A 149 -13.45 -0.98 -14.86
C VAL A 149 -13.91 -2.10 -13.91
N MET A 150 -13.10 -2.47 -12.91
CA MET A 150 -13.45 -3.45 -11.88
C MET A 150 -14.79 -3.15 -11.21
N THR A 151 -15.50 -4.23 -10.85
CA THR A 151 -16.83 -4.23 -10.25
C THR A 151 -16.82 -5.00 -8.92
N SER A 152 -17.93 -4.96 -8.16
CA SER A 152 -18.01 -5.64 -6.85
C SER A 152 -17.62 -7.12 -6.94
N GLY A 153 -16.79 -7.56 -6.00
CA GLY A 153 -16.21 -8.91 -5.96
C GLY A 153 -14.91 -9.07 -6.77
N ASP A 154 -14.53 -8.13 -7.62
CA ASP A 154 -13.24 -8.18 -8.31
C ASP A 154 -12.08 -7.82 -7.37
N ILE A 155 -11.09 -8.71 -7.30
CA ILE A 155 -9.85 -8.51 -6.55
C ILE A 155 -8.70 -9.10 -7.39
N ALA A 156 -7.79 -8.25 -7.86
CA ALA A 156 -6.56 -8.71 -8.48
C ALA A 156 -5.54 -9.03 -7.37
N MET A 157 -5.36 -10.32 -7.07
CA MET A 157 -4.46 -10.78 -6.01
C MET A 157 -3.70 -12.05 -6.36
N PHE A 158 -2.49 -12.18 -5.83
CA PHE A 158 -1.74 -13.42 -5.78
C PHE A 158 -2.17 -14.20 -4.53
N ASN A 159 -3.01 -15.21 -4.72
CA ASN A 159 -3.64 -15.94 -3.62
C ASN A 159 -3.11 -17.39 -3.44
N SER A 160 -2.06 -17.76 -4.17
CA SER A 160 -1.49 -19.12 -4.14
C SER A 160 -0.30 -19.26 -3.19
N PHE A 161 -0.31 -18.46 -2.11
CA PHE A 161 0.73 -18.55 -1.09
C PHE A 161 0.42 -19.65 -0.08
N SER A 162 1.43 -20.43 0.26
CA SER A 162 1.43 -21.46 1.28
C SER A 162 1.86 -20.89 2.63
N ASP A 163 1.39 -21.49 3.71
CA ASP A 163 1.82 -21.11 5.06
C ASP A 163 3.17 -21.77 5.37
N ILE A 164 4.24 -21.13 4.91
CA ILE A 164 5.63 -21.59 5.00
C ILE A 164 6.45 -20.47 5.60
N TYR A 165 7.04 -20.72 6.76
CA TYR A 165 8.08 -19.86 7.32
C TYR A 165 9.46 -20.37 6.87
N ASP A 166 10.07 -19.67 5.91
CA ASP A 166 11.39 -20.02 5.38
C ASP A 166 12.26 -18.79 5.21
N THR A 167 13.42 -18.78 5.87
CA THR A 167 14.41 -17.70 5.79
C THR A 167 15.46 -17.94 4.70
N GLY A 168 15.39 -19.07 4.00
CA GLY A 168 16.20 -19.42 2.85
C GLY A 168 15.95 -18.54 1.62
N HIS A 169 16.96 -18.50 0.74
CA HIS A 169 16.88 -17.77 -0.53
C HIS A 169 16.11 -18.59 -1.57
N GLY A 170 15.27 -17.92 -2.38
CA GLY A 170 14.60 -18.53 -3.54
C GLY A 170 13.21 -19.14 -3.27
N GLU A 171 12.64 -18.96 -2.07
CA GLU A 171 11.28 -19.39 -1.76
C GLU A 171 10.26 -18.28 -2.06
N TYR A 172 9.43 -18.48 -3.08
CA TYR A 172 8.42 -17.52 -3.56
C TYR A 172 6.97 -17.99 -3.36
N ARG A 173 6.75 -19.20 -2.86
CA ARG A 173 5.42 -19.75 -2.59
C ARG A 173 4.82 -19.17 -1.30
N ARG A 174 5.49 -18.23 -0.64
CA ARG A 174 5.02 -17.55 0.57
C ARG A 174 4.93 -16.04 0.34
N ASN A 175 4.07 -15.38 1.11
CA ASN A 175 4.06 -13.94 1.19
C ASN A 175 5.24 -13.45 2.05
N ALA A 176 6.27 -12.96 1.38
CA ALA A 176 7.48 -12.49 2.05
C ALA A 176 7.27 -11.19 2.84
N LEU A 177 6.31 -10.34 2.46
CA LEU A 177 5.97 -9.15 3.22
C LEU A 177 5.38 -9.53 4.59
N ALA A 178 4.44 -10.48 4.61
CA ALA A 178 3.87 -10.99 5.85
C ALA A 178 4.93 -11.62 6.76
N GLN A 179 5.86 -12.41 6.20
CA GLN A 179 6.97 -12.98 6.97
C GLN A 179 7.90 -11.91 7.57
N ILE A 180 8.16 -10.82 6.83
CA ILE A 180 8.95 -9.70 7.36
C ILE A 180 8.25 -9.08 8.57
N TRP A 181 6.93 -8.88 8.52
CA TRP A 181 6.16 -8.37 9.66
C TRP A 181 6.09 -9.35 10.83
N GLN A 182 6.12 -10.66 10.56
CA GLN A 182 6.21 -11.69 11.59
C GLN A 182 7.53 -11.60 12.40
N SER A 183 8.57 -10.95 11.86
CA SER A 183 9.91 -10.86 12.46
C SER A 183 10.54 -12.23 12.79
N VAL A 184 11.81 -12.20 13.20
CA VAL A 184 12.55 -13.32 13.82
C VAL A 184 12.71 -13.11 15.34
N ASP A 185 12.26 -11.97 15.85
CA ASP A 185 12.45 -11.57 17.25
C ASP A 185 11.56 -12.38 18.20
N ASN A 186 11.93 -12.37 19.48
CA ASN A 186 11.15 -13.01 20.54
C ASN A 186 9.70 -12.47 20.60
N SER A 187 9.46 -11.21 20.20
CA SER A 187 8.14 -10.57 20.20
C SER A 187 7.91 -9.83 18.87
N PRO A 188 7.32 -10.45 17.83
CA PRO A 188 6.88 -9.74 16.62
C PRO A 188 6.10 -8.49 16.99
N SER A 189 6.62 -7.32 16.64
CA SER A 189 5.97 -6.07 17.01
C SER A 189 6.00 -5.06 15.86
N PRO A 190 5.32 -5.34 14.73
CA PRO A 190 5.04 -4.33 13.71
C PRO A 190 4.09 -3.28 14.29
N PHE A 191 4.64 -2.35 15.07
CA PHE A 191 3.90 -1.27 15.70
C PHE A 191 3.33 -0.32 14.65
N LEU A 192 2.12 0.17 14.87
CA LEU A 192 1.51 1.16 14.00
C LEU A 192 2.07 2.55 14.29
N CYS A 193 2.40 3.26 13.20
CA CYS A 193 2.73 4.68 13.24
C CYS A 193 1.51 5.50 13.69
N GLU A 194 1.75 6.55 14.47
CA GLU A 194 0.75 7.48 14.98
C GLU A 194 -0.15 8.04 13.90
N THR A 195 0.40 8.33 12.71
CA THR A 195 -0.38 8.94 11.63
C THR A 195 -1.53 8.00 11.20
N LEU A 196 -1.23 6.69 11.13
CA LEU A 196 -2.19 5.69 10.63
C LEU A 196 -3.23 5.38 11.68
N PHE A 197 -2.75 5.14 12.89
CA PHE A 197 -3.63 4.85 14.00
C PHE A 197 -4.56 6.02 14.31
N ASN A 198 -4.04 7.26 14.34
CA ASN A 198 -4.83 8.45 14.66
C ASN A 198 -5.88 8.75 13.61
N TYR A 199 -5.57 8.55 12.33
CA TYR A 199 -6.58 8.71 11.29
C TYR A 199 -7.71 7.68 11.44
N MET A 200 -7.40 6.41 11.69
CA MET A 200 -8.41 5.39 11.97
C MET A 200 -9.16 5.67 13.28
N TRP A 201 -8.53 6.25 14.29
CA TRP A 201 -9.15 6.48 15.59
C TRP A 201 -10.03 7.74 15.63
N TYR A 202 -9.56 8.84 15.03
CA TYR A 202 -10.16 10.17 15.16
C TYR A 202 -10.69 10.76 13.86
N GLY A 203 -10.47 10.11 12.72
CA GLY A 203 -10.78 10.66 11.39
C GLY A 203 -9.88 11.83 10.99
N ARG A 204 -8.69 11.98 11.61
CA ARG A 204 -7.68 12.99 11.24
C ARG A 204 -6.26 12.49 11.53
N ALA A 205 -5.32 12.85 10.64
CA ALA A 205 -3.94 12.37 10.67
C ALA A 205 -3.07 13.02 11.77
N GLU A 206 -3.41 14.24 12.20
CA GLU A 206 -2.67 14.97 13.23
C GLU A 206 -3.61 15.39 14.36
N SER A 207 -3.25 15.05 15.60
CA SER A 207 -3.75 15.78 16.75
C SER A 207 -3.23 17.21 16.63
N ASN A 208 -4.09 18.22 16.78
CA ASN A 208 -3.66 19.60 17.01
C ASN A 208 -2.77 19.74 18.27
N ASP A 209 -2.58 18.65 19.02
CA ASP A 209 -1.50 18.51 19.96
C ASP A 209 -0.20 18.37 19.16
N ASN A 210 0.43 19.51 18.88
CA ASN A 210 1.85 19.59 18.57
C ASN A 210 2.63 18.79 19.62
N ILE A 211 2.87 17.50 19.37
CA ILE A 211 3.78 16.72 20.19
C ILE A 211 5.18 17.17 19.80
N ASN A 212 5.63 18.28 20.40
CA ASN A 212 7.01 18.71 20.35
C ASN A 212 7.85 17.67 21.10
N PHE A 213 8.31 16.63 20.38
CA PHE A 213 9.37 15.77 20.84
C PHE A 213 10.68 16.58 20.81
N GLU A 214 10.98 17.29 21.90
CA GLU A 214 12.32 17.84 22.10
C GLU A 214 13.34 16.69 22.12
N ASP A 215 14.40 16.82 21.34
CA ASP A 215 15.39 15.77 21.14
C ASP A 215 16.02 15.26 22.43
N GLY A 216 16.12 13.93 22.55
CA GLY A 216 16.86 13.26 23.61
C GLY A 216 16.18 13.17 24.98
N LYS A 217 14.98 13.74 25.15
CA LYS A 217 14.20 13.54 26.39
C LYS A 217 13.26 12.34 26.22
N LYS A 218 13.48 11.28 27.02
CA LYS A 218 12.40 10.35 27.39
C LYS A 218 11.23 11.21 27.87
N LEU A 219 10.03 10.89 27.43
CA LEU A 219 8.80 11.53 27.87
C LEU A 219 8.87 11.73 29.40
N GLY A 220 8.90 12.99 29.84
CA GLY A 220 8.84 13.30 31.27
C GLY A 220 7.56 12.70 31.87
N SER A 221 7.54 12.50 33.18
CA SER A 221 6.41 11.96 33.95
C SER A 221 5.04 12.66 33.71
N ASN A 222 5.02 13.77 32.98
CA ASN A 222 3.86 14.61 32.69
C ASN A 222 3.37 14.57 31.22
N TRP A 223 3.96 13.78 30.31
CA TRP A 223 3.43 13.66 28.94
C TRP A 223 2.16 12.82 28.91
N LYS A 224 1.08 13.35 28.31
CA LYS A 224 -0.26 12.75 28.29
C LYS A 224 -0.97 12.97 26.93
N PRO A 225 -0.77 12.14 25.90
CA PRO A 225 -1.66 12.18 24.75
C PRO A 225 -3.03 11.66 25.18
N GLU A 226 -4.08 12.40 24.88
CA GLU A 226 -5.45 12.02 25.19
C GLU A 226 -5.97 11.08 24.09
N TYR A 227 -6.01 9.76 24.36
CA TYR A 227 -6.61 8.74 23.49
C TYR A 227 -8.01 8.33 23.96
N ALA A 228 -8.94 9.30 24.00
CA ALA A 228 -10.33 9.04 24.38
C ALA A 228 -11.06 8.21 23.33
N LYS A 229 -12.10 7.47 23.74
CA LYS A 229 -13.01 6.81 22.79
C LYS A 229 -13.60 7.85 21.84
N SER A 230 -13.60 7.52 20.55
CA SER A 230 -13.98 8.43 19.48
C SER A 230 -15.20 7.87 18.75
N SER A 231 -16.22 8.71 18.55
CA SER A 231 -17.37 8.40 17.69
C SER A 231 -17.00 8.33 16.21
N LYS A 232 -15.79 8.80 15.84
CA LYS A 232 -15.24 8.74 14.48
C LYS A 232 -14.34 7.53 14.23
N LYS A 233 -14.21 6.64 15.22
CA LYS A 233 -13.34 5.45 15.12
C LYS A 233 -13.78 4.58 13.94
N ASP A 234 -12.84 4.35 13.04
CA ASP A 234 -12.96 3.46 11.91
C ASP A 234 -13.25 2.01 12.37
N PRO A 235 -14.25 1.34 11.79
CA PRO A 235 -14.53 -0.07 12.10
C PRO A 235 -13.32 -0.99 11.84
N ARG A 236 -12.41 -0.63 10.93
CA ARG A 236 -11.20 -1.40 10.63
C ARG A 236 -10.13 -1.31 11.69
N THR A 237 -10.20 -0.36 12.62
CA THR A 237 -9.16 -0.10 13.63
C THR A 237 -8.71 -1.39 14.31
N PHE A 238 -9.65 -2.22 14.80
CA PHE A 238 -9.34 -3.47 15.48
C PHE A 238 -9.32 -4.70 14.58
N VAL A 239 -9.65 -4.55 13.29
CA VAL A 239 -9.34 -5.57 12.30
C VAL A 239 -7.87 -5.48 11.92
N ILE A 240 -7.38 -4.26 11.66
CA ILE A 240 -6.00 -3.97 11.27
C ILE A 240 -5.04 -4.06 12.46
N SER A 241 -5.45 -3.58 13.63
CA SER A 241 -4.56 -3.45 14.79
C SER A 241 -5.05 -4.14 16.06
N ARG A 242 -4.10 -4.52 16.92
CA ARG A 242 -4.36 -5.10 18.25
C ARG A 242 -3.35 -4.61 19.27
N LEU A 243 -3.74 -4.70 20.54
CA LEU A 243 -2.84 -4.64 21.67
C LEU A 243 -2.53 -6.07 22.11
N TYR A 244 -1.30 -6.50 21.90
CA TYR A 244 -0.84 -7.80 22.36
C TYR A 244 0.00 -7.64 23.62
N TYR A 245 -0.01 -8.65 24.49
CA TYR A 245 0.93 -8.73 25.60
C TYR A 245 2.36 -8.76 25.03
N HIS A 246 3.06 -7.64 25.23
CA HIS A 246 4.43 -7.44 24.75
C HIS A 246 5.41 -8.09 25.71
N ASP A 247 6.46 -8.71 25.16
CA ASP A 247 7.44 -9.52 25.90
C ASP A 247 6.84 -10.65 26.72
N ASP A 248 5.74 -11.22 26.20
CA ASP A 248 5.11 -12.41 26.73
C ASP A 248 6.12 -13.57 26.81
N PRO A 249 6.52 -14.00 28.02
CA PRO A 249 7.51 -15.05 28.20
C PRO A 249 7.02 -16.41 27.68
N HIS A 250 5.70 -16.59 27.53
CA HIS A 250 5.08 -17.84 27.09
C HIS A 250 4.86 -17.91 25.58
N ALA A 251 4.92 -16.77 24.88
CA ALA A 251 4.71 -16.67 23.43
C ALA A 251 5.99 -16.25 22.66
N GLN A 252 7.16 -16.35 23.29
CA GLN A 252 8.42 -15.97 22.65
C GLN A 252 8.67 -16.75 21.35
N LYS A 253 8.93 -16.03 20.25
CA LYS A 253 9.09 -16.58 18.88
C LYS A 253 7.85 -17.32 18.36
N GLN A 254 6.69 -17.15 19.00
CA GLN A 254 5.42 -17.77 18.64
C GLN A 254 4.36 -16.67 18.41
N PRO A 255 4.46 -15.92 17.30
CA PRO A 255 3.60 -14.76 16.98
C PRO A 255 2.11 -15.02 17.17
N PHE A 256 1.67 -16.24 16.85
CA PHE A 256 0.27 -16.62 16.85
C PHE A 256 -0.25 -17.13 18.20
N LYS A 257 0.59 -17.19 19.25
CA LYS A 257 0.18 -17.55 20.63
C LYS A 257 0.09 -16.36 21.58
N ARG A 258 0.31 -15.16 21.07
CA ARG A 258 0.31 -13.92 21.86
C ARG A 258 -1.07 -13.67 22.46
N ILE A 259 -1.09 -13.20 23.70
CA ILE A 259 -2.33 -12.79 24.36
C ILE A 259 -2.81 -11.45 23.79
N ASP A 260 -4.04 -11.43 23.28
CA ASP A 260 -4.72 -10.23 22.80
C ASP A 260 -5.42 -9.53 23.98
N LEU A 261 -5.01 -8.29 24.27
CA LEU A 261 -5.52 -7.46 25.36
C LEU A 261 -6.47 -6.37 24.85
N THR A 262 -6.75 -6.32 23.54
CA THR A 262 -7.43 -5.18 22.90
C THR A 262 -8.77 -4.86 23.56
N ASP A 263 -9.63 -5.84 23.76
CA ASP A 263 -10.98 -5.62 24.30
C ASP A 263 -10.94 -5.25 25.79
N GLU A 264 -10.11 -5.93 26.58
CA GLU A 264 -9.93 -5.64 28.01
C GLU A 264 -9.48 -4.18 28.20
N LEU A 265 -8.46 -3.77 27.45
CA LEU A 265 -7.88 -2.44 27.56
C LEU A 265 -8.80 -1.36 26.95
N TYR A 266 -9.52 -1.67 25.87
CA TYR A 266 -10.55 -0.79 25.32
C TYR A 266 -11.71 -0.56 26.30
N ASN A 267 -12.11 -1.59 27.06
CA ASN A 267 -13.17 -1.49 28.06
C ASN A 267 -12.71 -0.72 29.31
N LYS A 268 -11.44 -0.87 29.70
CA LYS A 268 -10.83 -0.09 30.80
C LYS A 268 -10.54 1.36 30.44
N GLN A 269 -10.44 1.69 29.15
CA GLN A 269 -10.26 3.07 28.68
C GLN A 269 -11.50 3.90 29.08
N VAL A 270 -11.33 4.79 30.07
CA VAL A 270 -12.39 5.69 30.54
C VAL A 270 -12.57 6.88 29.58
N SER A 271 -13.82 7.32 29.44
CA SER A 271 -14.16 8.59 28.78
C SER A 271 -13.89 9.74 29.75
N GLY A 272 -12.84 10.53 29.53
CA GLY A 272 -12.50 11.71 30.36
C GLY A 272 -11.11 11.66 31.00
N SER A 273 -10.76 12.69 31.77
CA SER A 273 -9.40 13.04 32.25
C SER A 273 -8.76 12.07 33.27
N GLY A 274 -9.24 10.83 33.38
CA GLY A 274 -8.69 9.76 34.21
C GLY A 274 -7.46 9.10 33.55
N THR A 275 -6.41 8.92 34.32
CA THR A 275 -5.01 8.76 33.90
C THR A 275 -4.59 7.45 33.21
N THR A 276 -5.49 6.56 32.82
CA THR A 276 -5.11 5.23 32.28
C THR A 276 -5.19 5.20 30.76
N ARG A 277 -4.06 4.89 30.10
CA ARG A 277 -3.86 5.02 28.64
C ARG A 277 -3.42 3.70 28.04
N TYR A 278 -4.16 3.21 27.06
CA TYR A 278 -3.90 1.88 26.50
C TYR A 278 -3.57 1.86 25.01
N PHE A 279 -3.93 2.89 24.23
CA PHE A 279 -3.71 2.93 22.77
C PHE A 279 -2.77 4.07 22.40
N VAL A 280 -1.47 3.84 22.56
CA VAL A 280 -0.43 4.84 22.30
C VAL A 280 0.35 4.42 21.05
N PRO A 281 0.05 4.91 19.85
CA PRO A 281 0.82 4.54 18.66
C PRO A 281 2.23 5.14 18.69
N VAL A 282 3.11 4.60 17.83
CA VAL A 282 4.52 5.01 17.80
C VAL A 282 4.67 6.30 16.98
N PRO A 283 5.30 7.35 17.52
CA PRO A 283 5.48 8.59 16.79
C PRO A 283 6.34 8.44 15.52
N LYS A 284 6.08 9.27 14.51
CA LYS A 284 6.85 9.23 13.26
C LYS A 284 8.34 9.46 13.53
N GLY A 285 9.20 8.61 12.94
CA GLY A 285 10.66 8.68 13.07
C GLY A 285 11.25 8.22 14.42
N ARG A 286 10.43 7.68 15.33
CA ARG A 286 10.87 7.20 16.64
C ARG A 286 10.86 5.68 16.73
N ALA A 287 11.71 5.13 17.58
CA ALA A 287 11.56 3.76 18.03
C ALA A 287 10.44 3.68 19.07
N TRP A 288 9.78 2.54 19.18
CA TRP A 288 8.66 2.35 20.10
C TRP A 288 9.01 2.68 21.56
N TYR A 289 10.23 2.35 22.00
CA TYR A 289 10.73 2.63 23.35
C TYR A 289 11.03 4.12 23.62
N ASP A 290 11.14 4.95 22.58
CA ASP A 290 11.30 6.41 22.76
C ASP A 290 10.01 7.04 23.32
N SER A 291 8.88 6.37 23.07
CA SER A 291 7.53 6.79 23.48
C SER A 291 6.90 5.89 24.55
N TRP A 292 7.72 5.34 25.45
CA TRP A 292 7.26 4.33 26.41
C TRP A 292 6.07 4.80 27.27
N PRO A 293 4.89 4.14 27.19
CA PRO A 293 3.74 4.45 28.02
C PRO A 293 3.98 4.02 29.46
N TRP A 294 3.89 4.95 30.41
CA TRP A 294 3.89 4.59 31.84
C TRP A 294 2.53 4.00 32.22
N LEU A 295 2.43 2.67 32.14
CA LEU A 295 1.29 1.89 32.59
C LEU A 295 1.76 0.69 33.42
N MET A 296 1.09 0.48 34.56
CA MET A 296 1.12 -0.76 35.34
C MET A 296 -0.32 -1.07 35.76
N ALA A 297 -1.04 -1.82 34.93
CA ALA A 297 -2.42 -2.23 35.21
C ALA A 297 -2.51 -3.76 35.32
N SER A 298 -3.30 -4.28 36.25
CA SER A 298 -3.61 -5.72 36.27
C SER A 298 -4.39 -6.12 35.02
N SER A 299 -4.18 -7.33 34.52
CA SER A 299 -4.97 -7.93 33.43
C SER A 299 -5.66 -9.21 33.89
N SER A 300 -6.98 -9.27 33.74
CA SER A 300 -7.73 -10.51 33.91
C SER A 300 -7.45 -11.49 32.79
N THR A 301 -7.24 -10.99 31.57
CA THR A 301 -6.94 -11.83 30.40
C THR A 301 -5.60 -12.56 30.54
N ILE A 302 -4.55 -11.90 31.03
CA ILE A 302 -3.25 -12.55 31.32
C ILE A 302 -3.42 -13.55 32.47
N LYS A 303 -4.16 -13.18 33.53
CA LYS A 303 -4.40 -14.06 34.67
C LYS A 303 -5.16 -15.32 34.27
N GLU A 304 -6.15 -15.21 33.40
CA GLU A 304 -6.88 -16.37 32.89
C GLU A 304 -6.00 -17.25 31.99
N ALA A 305 -5.19 -16.63 31.12
CA ALA A 305 -4.33 -17.37 30.21
C ALA A 305 -3.19 -18.15 30.90
N TYR A 306 -2.57 -17.55 31.93
CA TYR A 306 -1.35 -18.10 32.54
C TYR A 306 -1.47 -18.43 34.04
N ASN A 307 -2.61 -18.13 34.68
CA ASN A 307 -2.77 -18.19 36.13
C ASN A 307 -1.74 -17.32 36.89
N GLU A 308 -1.28 -16.25 36.25
CA GLU A 308 -0.27 -15.33 36.78
C GLU A 308 -0.86 -13.93 36.97
N SER A 309 -0.49 -13.24 38.04
CA SER A 309 -0.89 -11.84 38.25
C SER A 309 0.23 -10.91 37.80
N VAL A 310 0.29 -10.65 36.49
CA VAL A 310 1.29 -9.75 35.89
C VAL A 310 0.65 -8.40 35.53
N ALA A 311 1.42 -7.33 35.69
CA ALA A 311 1.03 -6.01 35.24
C ALA A 311 1.27 -5.86 33.74
N VAL A 312 0.27 -5.37 33.01
CA VAL A 312 0.39 -4.93 31.62
C VAL A 312 1.41 -3.79 31.58
N GLN A 313 2.51 -4.02 30.87
CA GLN A 313 3.58 -3.04 30.70
C GLN A 313 3.31 -2.10 29.52
N GLY A 314 4.01 -0.96 29.51
CA GLY A 314 3.91 0.08 28.47
C GLY A 314 4.01 -0.44 27.04
N GLY A 315 4.92 -1.38 26.75
CA GLY A 315 5.07 -1.96 25.41
C GLY A 315 3.79 -2.61 24.87
N SER A 316 2.92 -3.12 25.75
CA SER A 316 1.63 -3.72 25.37
C SER A 316 0.56 -2.69 24.98
N CYS A 317 0.83 -1.41 25.20
CA CYS A 317 -0.09 -0.31 24.89
C CYS A 317 0.16 0.30 23.50
N HIS A 318 1.20 -0.14 22.79
CA HIS A 318 1.40 0.25 21.41
C HIS A 318 0.53 -0.63 20.50
N PRO A 319 -0.38 -0.06 19.69
CA PRO A 319 -1.09 -0.79 18.64
C PRO A 319 -0.11 -1.46 17.69
N GLN A 320 -0.34 -2.73 17.43
CA GLN A 320 0.47 -3.56 16.54
C GLN A 320 -0.41 -4.09 15.42
N LEU A 321 0.20 -4.38 14.28
CA LEU A 321 -0.50 -5.06 13.19
C LEU A 321 -1.07 -6.38 13.71
N ASN A 322 -2.34 -6.65 13.41
CA ASN A 322 -3.02 -7.88 13.79
C ASN A 322 -2.29 -9.09 13.19
N ASN A 323 -2.11 -10.13 13.99
CA ASN A 323 -1.52 -11.42 13.61
C ASN A 323 -2.10 -12.00 12.31
N ALA A 324 -3.36 -11.71 11.99
CA ALA A 324 -3.99 -12.07 10.72
C ALA A 324 -3.18 -11.66 9.48
N PHE A 325 -2.50 -10.52 9.52
CA PHE A 325 -1.67 -10.00 8.42
C PHE A 325 -0.26 -10.59 8.38
N LEU A 326 0.15 -11.33 9.43
CA LEU A 326 1.48 -11.90 9.56
C LEU A 326 1.58 -13.31 8.99
N LYS A 327 0.45 -13.92 8.62
CA LYS A 327 0.45 -15.27 8.06
C LYS A 327 1.04 -15.27 6.65
N THR A 328 1.91 -16.23 6.40
CA THR A 328 2.67 -16.28 5.14
C THR A 328 1.84 -16.76 3.94
N ASN A 329 0.63 -17.27 4.18
CA ASN A 329 -0.36 -17.57 3.14
C ASN A 329 -1.29 -16.38 2.80
N THR A 330 -1.10 -15.21 3.40
CA THR A 330 -1.92 -14.03 3.08
C THR A 330 -1.69 -13.57 1.64
N PRO A 331 -2.73 -13.07 0.94
CA PRO A 331 -2.62 -12.73 -0.46
C PRO A 331 -1.76 -11.48 -0.71
N GLY A 332 -1.09 -11.45 -1.86
CA GLY A 332 -0.42 -10.27 -2.40
C GLY A 332 -1.38 -9.46 -3.25
N ILE A 333 -1.58 -8.18 -2.94
CA ILE A 333 -2.64 -7.38 -3.56
C ILE A 333 -2.08 -6.52 -4.69
N ALA A 334 -2.65 -6.64 -5.88
CA ALA A 334 -2.35 -5.76 -7.01
C ALA A 334 -3.33 -4.58 -7.06
N MET A 335 -4.64 -4.86 -7.10
CA MET A 335 -5.70 -3.85 -7.14
C MET A 335 -7.03 -4.43 -6.65
N THR A 336 -7.90 -3.60 -6.10
CA THR A 336 -9.21 -4.01 -5.58
C THR A 336 -10.34 -3.19 -6.19
N TYR A 337 -11.57 -3.70 -6.11
CA TYR A 337 -12.75 -2.90 -6.44
C TYR A 337 -12.90 -1.68 -5.53
N ALA A 338 -12.60 -1.80 -4.23
CA ALA A 338 -12.63 -0.67 -3.29
C ALA A 338 -11.75 0.49 -3.77
N GLU A 339 -10.55 0.18 -4.25
CA GLU A 339 -9.67 1.18 -4.87
C GLU A 339 -10.31 1.80 -6.12
N THR A 340 -10.89 0.97 -6.99
CA THR A 340 -11.57 1.46 -8.20
C THR A 340 -12.70 2.43 -7.85
N CYS A 341 -13.50 2.16 -6.82
CA CYS A 341 -14.53 3.09 -6.33
C CYS A 341 -13.93 4.44 -5.92
N PHE A 342 -12.83 4.44 -5.17
CA PHE A 342 -12.16 5.67 -4.75
C PHE A 342 -11.56 6.44 -5.94
N LEU A 343 -10.98 5.75 -6.91
CA LEU A 343 -10.47 6.37 -8.14
C LEU A 343 -11.62 6.97 -8.98
N LEU A 344 -12.75 6.29 -9.09
CA LEU A 344 -13.95 6.83 -9.74
C LEU A 344 -14.48 8.05 -8.99
N ALA A 345 -14.53 8.01 -7.66
CA ALA A 345 -14.95 9.15 -6.84
C ALA A 345 -14.05 10.36 -7.09
N GLU A 346 -12.71 10.18 -7.08
CA GLU A 346 -11.77 11.26 -7.35
C GLU A 346 -11.91 11.79 -8.79
N ALA A 347 -12.05 10.90 -9.78
CA ALA A 347 -12.27 11.29 -11.18
C ALA A 347 -13.58 12.08 -11.36
N LYS A 348 -14.66 11.68 -10.66
CA LYS A 348 -15.93 12.40 -10.66
C LYS A 348 -15.80 13.79 -10.06
N VAL A 349 -15.12 13.92 -8.92
CA VAL A 349 -14.85 15.23 -8.29
C VAL A 349 -14.05 16.14 -9.21
N ARG A 350 -13.00 15.61 -9.86
CA ARG A 350 -12.07 16.40 -10.67
C ARG A 350 -12.64 16.84 -12.00
N TRP A 351 -13.37 15.95 -12.68
CA TRP A 351 -13.69 16.14 -14.09
C TRP A 351 -15.18 16.00 -14.41
N ASN A 352 -16.00 15.61 -13.44
CA ASN A 352 -17.43 15.34 -13.61
C ASN A 352 -17.71 14.44 -14.82
N ILE A 353 -16.95 13.34 -14.96
CA ILE A 353 -17.07 12.39 -16.07
C ILE A 353 -18.53 11.89 -16.14
N ALA A 354 -19.17 12.08 -17.29
CA ALA A 354 -20.59 11.77 -17.49
C ALA A 354 -20.88 10.26 -17.46
N ALA A 355 -19.92 9.43 -17.87
CA ALA A 355 -20.03 7.97 -17.86
C ALA A 355 -20.07 7.37 -16.43
N ILE A 356 -19.68 8.14 -15.41
CA ILE A 356 -19.83 7.75 -14.00
C ILE A 356 -21.22 8.21 -13.54
N ALA A 357 -22.14 7.28 -13.34
CA ALA A 357 -23.53 7.58 -13.01
C ALA A 357 -23.68 8.02 -11.54
N GLU A 358 -22.90 7.43 -10.66
CA GLU A 358 -22.90 7.65 -9.22
C GLU A 358 -22.33 9.03 -8.84
N THR A 359 -22.77 9.54 -7.69
CA THR A 359 -22.17 10.75 -7.11
C THR A 359 -20.81 10.42 -6.48
N PRO A 360 -19.94 11.42 -6.23
CA PRO A 360 -18.71 11.20 -5.47
C PRO A 360 -18.94 10.55 -4.10
N GLU A 361 -20.03 10.92 -3.41
CA GLU A 361 -20.38 10.39 -2.10
C GLU A 361 -20.82 8.92 -2.18
N ASP A 362 -21.63 8.55 -3.18
CA ASP A 362 -22.03 7.15 -3.38
C ASP A 362 -20.81 6.24 -3.62
N LEU A 363 -19.86 6.70 -4.44
CA LEU A 363 -18.63 5.98 -4.76
C LEU A 363 -17.69 5.89 -3.55
N TYR A 364 -17.56 6.98 -2.80
CA TYR A 364 -16.79 7.01 -1.55
C TYR A 364 -17.37 6.04 -0.52
N ASN A 365 -18.68 6.09 -0.26
CA ASN A 365 -19.38 5.22 0.68
C ASN A 365 -19.26 3.74 0.27
N THR A 366 -19.44 3.45 -1.02
CA THR A 366 -19.23 2.11 -1.59
C THR A 366 -17.79 1.65 -1.40
N GLY A 367 -16.81 2.52 -1.71
CA GLY A 367 -15.39 2.24 -1.55
C GLY A 367 -15.01 1.94 -0.10
N VAL A 368 -15.52 2.70 0.88
CA VAL A 368 -15.30 2.46 2.30
C VAL A 368 -15.88 1.12 2.72
N ASN A 369 -17.14 0.83 2.35
CA ASN A 369 -17.76 -0.44 2.68
C ASN A 369 -16.97 -1.62 2.08
N GLU A 370 -16.62 -1.55 0.80
CA GLU A 370 -15.83 -2.59 0.13
C GLU A 370 -14.43 -2.72 0.74
N ALA A 371 -13.78 -1.63 1.14
CA ALA A 371 -12.48 -1.66 1.81
C ALA A 371 -12.55 -2.33 3.20
N ILE A 372 -13.66 -2.16 3.93
CA ILE A 372 -13.90 -2.85 5.20
C ILE A 372 -14.12 -4.35 4.94
N ARG A 373 -15.03 -4.69 4.02
CA ARG A 373 -15.37 -6.09 3.71
C ARG A 373 -14.21 -6.86 3.08
N PHE A 374 -13.34 -6.17 2.34
CA PHE A 374 -12.12 -6.72 1.76
C PHE A 374 -11.21 -7.36 2.82
N LEU A 375 -11.14 -6.81 4.04
CA LEU A 375 -10.27 -7.33 5.10
C LEU A 375 -10.61 -8.76 5.54
N LYS A 376 -11.76 -9.31 5.14
CA LYS A 376 -12.12 -10.72 5.38
C LYS A 376 -11.10 -11.72 4.85
N ILE A 377 -10.32 -11.33 3.83
CA ILE A 377 -9.26 -12.18 3.29
C ILE A 377 -8.08 -12.38 4.26
N TYR A 378 -7.96 -11.50 5.27
CA TYR A 378 -6.97 -11.59 6.34
C TYR A 378 -7.62 -12.09 7.63
N ASP A 379 -8.73 -11.47 8.05
CA ASP A 379 -9.42 -11.77 9.31
C ASP A 379 -10.95 -11.77 9.10
N GLU A 380 -11.59 -12.91 9.38
CA GLU A 380 -13.04 -13.08 9.27
C GLU A 380 -13.83 -12.12 10.18
N LYS A 381 -13.20 -11.52 11.20
CA LYS A 381 -13.82 -10.46 12.02
C LYS A 381 -14.30 -9.26 11.19
N ALA A 382 -13.73 -9.02 10.02
CA ALA A 382 -14.24 -8.01 9.08
C ALA A 382 -15.69 -8.28 8.62
N LEU A 383 -16.10 -9.56 8.56
CA LEU A 383 -17.47 -9.96 8.25
C LEU A 383 -18.41 -9.77 9.45
N ALA A 384 -17.88 -9.83 10.67
CA ALA A 384 -18.65 -9.65 11.90
C ALA A 384 -19.04 -8.18 12.16
N ILE A 385 -18.41 -7.21 11.48
CA ILE A 385 -18.77 -5.78 11.58
C ILE A 385 -20.20 -5.59 11.02
N PRO A 386 -21.18 -5.18 11.84
CA PRO A 386 -22.55 -4.97 11.39
C PRO A 386 -22.61 -3.84 10.37
N GLN A 387 -23.52 -3.94 9.39
CA GLN A 387 -23.70 -2.86 8.41
C GLN A 387 -24.04 -1.53 9.08
N SER A 388 -24.85 -1.55 10.15
CA SER A 388 -25.19 -0.38 10.94
C SER A 388 -23.98 0.32 11.57
N GLU A 389 -22.88 -0.40 11.87
CA GLU A 389 -21.64 0.22 12.36
C GLU A 389 -20.91 0.96 11.23
N ILE A 390 -20.88 0.38 10.03
CA ILE A 390 -20.32 1.03 8.83
C ILE A 390 -21.14 2.28 8.48
N ASP A 391 -22.47 2.18 8.49
CA ASP A 391 -23.37 3.28 8.20
C ASP A 391 -23.21 4.41 9.23
N SER A 392 -23.05 4.07 10.52
CA SER A 392 -22.77 5.03 11.59
C SER A 392 -21.41 5.72 11.40
N TYR A 393 -20.39 4.98 10.98
CA TYR A 393 -19.07 5.53 10.67
C TYR A 393 -19.13 6.52 9.50
N LEU A 394 -19.84 6.17 8.42
CA LEU A 394 -20.02 7.03 7.25
C LEU A 394 -20.80 8.30 7.60
N ALA A 395 -21.88 8.17 8.40
CA ALA A 395 -22.64 9.32 8.88
C ALA A 395 -21.81 10.26 9.78
N ALA A 396 -20.87 9.71 10.56
CA ALA A 396 -19.97 10.50 11.41
C ALA A 396 -18.78 11.11 10.64
N ASN A 397 -18.48 10.59 9.44
CA ASN A 397 -17.35 10.99 8.59
C ASN A 397 -17.80 11.18 7.12
N PRO A 398 -18.76 12.09 6.84
CA PRO A 398 -19.29 12.27 5.51
C PRO A 398 -18.24 12.86 4.57
N LEU A 399 -18.35 12.52 3.28
CA LEU A 399 -17.56 13.18 2.24
C LEU A 399 -17.98 14.66 2.18
N THR A 400 -17.03 15.56 2.41
CA THR A 400 -17.27 16.99 2.57
C THR A 400 -16.77 17.75 1.35
N ALA A 401 -17.63 18.59 0.78
CA ALA A 401 -17.30 19.40 -0.38
C ALA A 401 -16.08 20.31 -0.12
N GLY A 402 -15.12 20.33 -1.05
CA GLY A 402 -13.85 21.04 -0.93
C GLY A 402 -12.72 20.22 -0.27
N THR A 403 -13.02 19.10 0.37
CA THR A 403 -12.02 18.18 0.98
C THR A 403 -12.12 16.76 0.46
N GLU A 404 -12.89 16.52 -0.61
CA GLU A 404 -13.19 15.17 -1.10
C GLU A 404 -11.93 14.42 -1.50
N VAL A 405 -11.02 15.08 -2.23
CA VAL A 405 -9.75 14.48 -2.67
C VAL A 405 -8.90 14.03 -1.48
N GLU A 406 -8.86 14.83 -0.41
CA GLU A 406 -8.16 14.48 0.82
C GLU A 406 -8.78 13.25 1.47
N GLN A 407 -10.10 13.28 1.71
CA GLN A 407 -10.80 12.18 2.38
C GLN A 407 -10.73 10.87 1.58
N ILE A 408 -10.87 10.93 0.25
CA ILE A 408 -10.71 9.78 -0.65
C ILE A 408 -9.29 9.22 -0.56
N ASN A 409 -8.26 10.07 -0.64
CA ASN A 409 -6.88 9.60 -0.62
C ASN A 409 -6.43 9.10 0.76
N MET A 410 -7.04 9.60 1.84
CA MET A 410 -6.86 9.04 3.17
C MET A 410 -7.48 7.65 3.32
N GLN A 411 -8.63 7.39 2.69
CA GLN A 411 -9.20 6.04 2.62
C GLN A 411 -8.34 5.08 1.78
N LEU A 412 -7.83 5.55 0.64
CA LEU A 412 -6.85 4.81 -0.18
C LEU A 412 -5.59 4.48 0.62
N TRP A 413 -5.11 5.40 1.44
CA TRP A 413 -3.93 5.17 2.26
C TRP A 413 -4.12 4.04 3.29
N ILE A 414 -5.29 3.93 3.94
CA ILE A 414 -5.63 2.77 4.78
C ILE A 414 -5.69 1.49 3.92
N LEU A 415 -6.36 1.54 2.77
CA LEU A 415 -6.54 0.40 1.89
C LEU A 415 -5.19 -0.17 1.38
N HIS A 416 -4.22 0.71 1.12
CA HIS A 416 -2.91 0.32 0.59
C HIS A 416 -1.91 -0.15 1.65
N LEU A 417 -2.32 -0.37 2.91
CA LEU A 417 -1.46 -0.92 3.96
C LEU A 417 -0.71 -2.19 3.51
N THR A 418 -1.38 -3.07 2.76
CA THR A 418 -0.82 -4.33 2.23
C THR A 418 -0.33 -4.22 0.78
N ASN A 419 -0.34 -3.02 0.21
CA ASN A 419 0.20 -2.71 -1.11
C ASN A 419 1.16 -1.50 -1.03
N PRO A 420 2.37 -1.69 -0.47
CA PRO A 420 3.25 -0.58 -0.11
C PRO A 420 3.75 0.23 -1.31
N PHE A 421 3.90 -0.39 -2.49
CA PHE A 421 4.29 0.34 -3.70
C PHE A 421 3.21 1.32 -4.13
N GLU A 422 1.94 0.88 -4.11
CA GLU A 422 0.81 1.76 -4.40
C GLU A 422 0.62 2.81 -3.31
N ALA A 423 0.77 2.46 -2.03
CA ALA A 423 0.72 3.42 -0.93
C ALA A 423 1.74 4.55 -1.12
N PHE A 424 2.98 4.20 -1.46
CA PHE A 424 4.06 5.17 -1.67
C PHE A 424 3.84 6.01 -2.93
N ALA A 425 3.36 5.42 -4.03
CA ALA A 425 3.03 6.15 -5.25
C ALA A 425 1.82 7.08 -5.08
N ASN A 426 0.75 6.62 -4.42
CA ASN A 426 -0.46 7.39 -4.20
C ASN A 426 -0.23 8.54 -3.21
N TRP A 427 0.54 8.33 -2.15
CA TRP A 427 0.94 9.40 -1.23
C TRP A 427 1.70 10.51 -1.97
N ARG A 428 2.73 10.15 -2.73
CA ARG A 428 3.53 11.12 -3.51
C ARG A 428 2.68 11.86 -4.56
N ARG A 429 1.70 11.20 -5.18
CA ARG A 429 0.84 11.82 -6.19
C ARG A 429 -0.26 12.71 -5.61
N SER A 430 -0.93 12.25 -4.56
CA SER A 430 -2.06 12.97 -3.97
C SER A 430 -1.62 14.03 -2.96
N GLY A 431 -0.46 13.81 -2.34
CA GLY A 431 0.01 14.55 -1.20
C GLY A 431 -0.73 14.21 0.10
N PHE A 432 -1.48 13.11 0.16
CA PHE A 432 -2.23 12.70 1.35
C PHE A 432 -1.81 11.30 1.83
N PRO A 433 -1.67 11.07 3.16
CA PRO A 433 -1.71 12.08 4.24
C PRO A 433 -0.66 13.17 4.08
N LYS A 434 -0.93 14.34 4.69
CA LYS A 434 0.06 15.41 4.82
C LYS A 434 1.12 14.99 5.83
N LEU A 435 2.15 14.30 5.35
CA LEU A 435 3.24 13.81 6.18
C LEU A 435 4.27 14.92 6.36
N THR A 436 4.74 15.13 7.58
CA THR A 436 5.92 15.98 7.83
C THR A 436 7.13 15.09 8.07
N PRO A 437 8.34 15.51 7.65
CA PRO A 437 9.57 14.87 8.07
C PRO A 437 9.64 14.80 9.61
N PRO A 438 10.18 13.71 10.19
CA PRO A 438 10.34 13.63 11.63
C PRO A 438 11.43 14.62 12.11
N SER A 439 11.28 15.18 13.31
CA SER A 439 12.24 16.16 13.85
C SER A 439 13.66 15.62 14.01
N ASN A 440 13.79 14.30 14.17
CA ASN A 440 15.04 13.56 14.27
C ASN A 440 15.42 12.83 12.97
N ALA A 441 15.02 13.34 11.79
CA ALA A 441 15.35 12.74 10.49
C ALA A 441 16.86 12.70 10.21
N TYR A 442 17.58 11.77 10.81
CA TYR A 442 18.97 11.43 10.46
C TYR A 442 18.94 10.40 9.35
N THR A 443 18.64 10.81 8.14
CA THR A 443 18.88 9.91 7.01
C THR A 443 20.34 10.03 6.58
N ARG A 444 20.94 8.92 6.16
CA ARG A 444 22.35 8.83 5.74
C ARG A 444 22.72 9.89 4.69
N ASP A 445 21.75 10.31 3.87
CA ASP A 445 21.96 11.16 2.70
C ASP A 445 21.07 12.43 2.63
N ALA A 446 20.04 12.60 3.49
CA ALA A 446 19.24 13.84 3.59
C ALA A 446 19.61 14.62 4.86
N LYS A 447 20.67 15.44 4.74
CA LYS A 447 21.04 16.45 5.75
C LYS A 447 20.10 17.66 5.75
N ASP A 448 19.12 17.70 4.84
CA ASP A 448 18.23 18.83 4.59
C ASP A 448 16.79 18.60 5.08
N GLY A 449 16.52 17.49 5.77
CA GLY A 449 15.22 17.24 6.40
C GLY A 449 14.09 16.90 5.44
N LYS A 450 14.36 16.50 4.20
CA LYS A 450 13.34 16.12 3.21
C LYS A 450 13.07 14.62 3.19
N MET A 451 11.83 14.24 2.89
CA MET A 451 11.46 12.83 2.73
C MET A 451 11.87 12.30 1.34
N PRO A 452 12.35 11.04 1.23
CA PRO A 452 12.64 10.43 -0.06
C PRO A 452 11.42 10.39 -0.98
N ARG A 453 11.62 10.77 -2.24
CA ARG A 453 10.60 10.84 -3.30
C ARG A 453 10.79 9.78 -4.40
N ARG A 454 11.91 9.08 -4.37
CA ARG A 454 12.29 7.97 -5.25
C ARG A 454 13.31 7.08 -4.53
N LEU A 455 13.68 5.95 -5.12
CA LEU A 455 14.92 5.27 -4.78
C LEU A 455 16.02 5.64 -5.79
N SER A 456 17.26 5.72 -5.30
CA SER A 456 18.42 5.81 -6.17
C SER A 456 18.59 4.53 -6.97
N TYR A 457 19.15 4.66 -8.17
CA TYR A 457 19.52 3.52 -8.99
C TYR A 457 20.58 2.67 -8.29
N PRO A 458 20.63 1.35 -8.53
CA PRO A 458 21.70 0.52 -7.99
C PRO A 458 23.07 1.00 -8.47
N ILE A 459 24.02 1.19 -7.55
CA ILE A 459 25.37 1.65 -7.90
C ILE A 459 26.07 0.74 -8.93
N SER A 460 25.70 -0.54 -8.99
CA SER A 460 26.21 -1.50 -9.98
C SER A 460 25.89 -1.11 -11.43
N GLU A 461 24.84 -0.33 -11.68
CA GLU A 461 24.51 0.15 -13.03
C GLU A 461 25.58 1.10 -13.58
N SER A 462 26.30 1.82 -12.71
CA SER A 462 27.46 2.63 -13.11
C SER A 462 28.62 1.80 -13.67
N LEU A 463 28.63 0.49 -13.41
CA LEU A 463 29.63 -0.45 -13.93
C LEU A 463 29.09 -1.23 -15.14
N TYR A 464 27.85 -1.74 -15.04
CA TYR A 464 27.28 -2.62 -16.07
C TYR A 464 26.67 -1.87 -17.26
N ASN A 465 26.18 -0.65 -17.07
CA ASN A 465 25.50 0.12 -18.12
C ASN A 465 25.89 1.61 -18.04
N ALA A 466 27.20 1.87 -17.87
CA ALA A 466 27.76 3.16 -17.45
C ALA A 466 27.28 4.36 -18.29
N VAL A 467 27.25 4.22 -19.62
CA VAL A 467 26.86 5.30 -20.54
C VAL A 467 25.40 5.69 -20.32
N ASN A 468 24.48 4.74 -20.41
CA ASN A 468 23.05 4.99 -20.25
C ASN A 468 22.67 5.39 -18.81
N TYR A 469 23.38 4.83 -17.83
CA TYR A 469 23.26 5.25 -16.42
C TYR A 469 23.60 6.73 -16.28
N GLN A 470 24.73 7.17 -16.83
CA GLN A 470 25.17 8.56 -16.75
C GLN A 470 24.19 9.52 -17.45
N GLU A 471 23.64 9.15 -18.61
CA GLU A 471 22.60 9.93 -19.30
C GLU A 471 21.32 10.08 -18.46
N ALA A 472 20.95 9.05 -17.68
CA ALA A 472 19.82 9.15 -16.75
C ALA A 472 20.14 10.08 -15.58
N ILE A 473 21.36 10.02 -15.03
CA ILE A 473 21.81 10.92 -13.96
C ILE A 473 21.87 12.38 -14.43
N GLU A 474 22.28 12.63 -15.68
CA GLU A 474 22.28 13.97 -16.27
C GLU A 474 20.87 14.55 -16.40
N ARG A 475 19.88 13.74 -16.80
CA ARG A 475 18.46 14.12 -16.79
C ARG A 475 17.94 14.45 -15.40
N LEU A 476 18.48 13.81 -14.36
CA LEU A 476 18.19 14.15 -12.96
C LEU A 476 18.93 15.41 -12.48
N GLY A 477 19.72 16.08 -13.32
CA GLY A 477 20.50 17.26 -12.94
C GLY A 477 21.86 16.91 -12.32
N GLY A 478 22.51 15.84 -12.79
CA GLY A 478 23.90 15.51 -12.51
C GLY A 478 24.16 14.73 -11.22
N ARG A 479 23.12 14.36 -10.46
CA ARG A 479 23.25 13.54 -9.25
C ARG A 479 22.01 12.68 -9.03
N ASP A 480 22.24 11.41 -8.71
CA ASP A 480 21.22 10.47 -8.25
C ASP A 480 20.83 10.81 -6.80
N ASP A 481 19.80 11.63 -6.65
CA ASP A 481 19.32 12.12 -5.36
C ASP A 481 17.91 11.60 -5.12
N TRP A 482 17.76 10.80 -4.07
CA TRP A 482 16.49 10.19 -3.67
C TRP A 482 15.41 11.19 -3.24
N THR A 483 15.76 12.45 -2.97
CA THR A 483 14.80 13.53 -2.66
C THR A 483 14.24 14.19 -3.91
N LYS A 484 14.86 13.96 -5.09
CA LYS A 484 14.34 14.47 -6.36
C LYS A 484 13.12 13.66 -6.76
N PRO A 485 11.96 14.30 -7.01
CA PRO A 485 10.76 13.60 -7.41
C PRO A 485 10.91 12.94 -8.79
N VAL A 486 10.14 11.89 -9.03
CA VAL A 486 9.95 11.33 -10.37
C VAL A 486 9.11 12.27 -11.23
N TRP A 487 9.05 12.06 -12.55
CA TRP A 487 8.42 13.00 -13.48
C TRP A 487 6.95 13.32 -13.12
N TRP A 488 6.15 12.31 -12.76
CA TRP A 488 4.73 12.54 -12.42
C TRP A 488 4.53 13.20 -11.05
N ASP A 489 5.52 13.12 -10.16
CA ASP A 489 5.44 13.66 -8.80
C ASP A 489 5.73 15.16 -8.83
N LYS A 490 4.67 15.97 -8.88
CA LYS A 490 4.75 17.44 -8.86
C LYS A 490 4.41 18.05 -7.50
N ASN A 491 4.23 17.23 -6.47
CA ASN A 491 3.91 17.72 -5.14
C ASN A 491 5.13 18.33 -4.46
N SER A 492 5.16 19.66 -4.37
CA SER A 492 6.25 20.42 -3.74
C SER A 492 6.15 20.54 -2.21
N THR A 493 5.14 19.89 -1.60
CA THR A 493 4.74 20.16 -0.20
C THR A 493 5.60 19.46 0.87
N TYR A 494 6.56 18.60 0.49
CA TYR A 494 7.27 17.71 1.43
C TYR A 494 8.76 17.57 1.20
#